data_AF-A0A6V7L3N6-F1
#
_entry.id   AF-A0A6V7L3N6-F1
#
_cell.length_a   1.000
_cell.length_b   1.000
_cell.length_c   1.000
_cell.angle_alpha   90.00
_cell.angle_beta   90.00
_cell.angle_gamma   90.00
#
_symmetry.space_group_name_H-M   'P 1'
#
loop_
_entity.id
_entity.type
_entity.pdbx_description
1 polymer ?
#
loop_
_entity_poly.entity_id
_entity_poly.type
_entity_poly.pdbx_seq_one_letter_code
_entity_poly.pdbx_strand_id
1 'polypeptide(L)' 'SENCHTHGMPLTLWCTVCCSPLCRACATAQEHPGHQIKTQGDAKEQLISD' A
#
# COMPACT_ATOMS: atom_id res chain seq x y z
N SER A 1 3.21 6.26 -11.46
CA SER A 1 1.95 5.60 -11.85
C SER A 1 1.10 5.41 -10.61
N GLU A 2 -0.18 5.78 -10.66
CA GLU A 2 -1.11 5.61 -9.52
C GLU A 2 -1.75 4.20 -9.48
N ASN A 3 -1.39 3.36 -10.45
CA ASN A 3 -1.87 2.01 -10.60
C ASN A 3 -0.70 1.02 -10.47
N CYS A 4 -0.98 -0.14 -9.89
CA CYS A 4 -0.04 -1.25 -9.81
C CYS A 4 0.35 -1.70 -11.22
N HIS A 5 1.65 -1.79 -11.50
CA HIS A 5 2.15 -2.23 -12.80
C HIS A 5 1.82 -3.68 -13.14
N THR A 6 1.67 -4.53 -12.13
CA THR A 6 1.34 -5.96 -12.30
C THR A 6 -0.15 -6.18 -12.50
N HIS A 7 -0.99 -5.47 -11.74
CA HIS A 7 -2.43 -5.74 -11.67
C HIS A 7 -3.30 -4.68 -12.35
N GLY A 8 -2.75 -3.51 -12.70
CA GLY A 8 -3.51 -2.37 -13.25
C GLY A 8 -4.47 -1.69 -12.27
N MET A 9 -4.57 -2.19 -11.03
CA MET A 9 -5.49 -1.66 -10.01
C MET A 9 -4.92 -0.42 -9.32
N PRO A 10 -5.77 0.50 -8.86
CA PRO A 10 -5.31 1.70 -8.15
C PRO A 10 -4.57 1.33 -6.87
N LEU A 11 -3.45 2.00 -6.65
CA LEU A 11 -2.67 1.91 -5.43
C LEU A 11 -3.39 2.75 -4.37
N THR A 12 -4.26 2.14 -3.58
CA THR A 12 -5.01 2.82 -2.50
C THR A 12 -4.55 2.42 -1.11
N LEU A 13 -3.62 1.48 -1.03
CA LEU A 13 -3.08 0.93 0.21
C LEU A 13 -1.59 1.27 0.33
N TRP A 14 -1.06 1.14 1.53
CA TRP A 14 0.34 1.36 1.87
C TRP A 14 0.83 0.28 2.83
N CYS A 15 1.92 -0.39 2.49
CA CYS A 15 2.61 -1.28 3.41
C CYS A 15 3.61 -0.49 4.23
N THR A 16 3.46 -0.47 5.55
CA THR A 16 4.43 0.22 6.43
C THR A 16 5.72 -0.55 6.62
N VAL A 17 5.71 -1.86 6.34
CA VAL A 17 6.91 -2.72 6.45
C VAL A 17 7.78 -2.58 5.20
N CYS A 18 7.16 -2.60 4.02
CA CYS A 18 7.86 -2.44 2.74
C CYS A 18 8.02 -0.98 2.31
N CYS A 19 7.41 -0.03 3.06
CA CYS A 19 7.33 1.38 2.73
C CYS A 19 6.94 1.63 1.27
N SER A 20 5.90 0.93 0.80
CA SER A 20 5.48 0.96 -0.59
C SER A 20 3.97 1.04 -0.75
N PRO A 21 3.49 1.75 -1.80
CA PRO A 21 2.08 1.79 -2.13
C PRO A 21 1.65 0.46 -2.78
N LEU A 22 0.48 -0.04 -2.40
CA LEU A 22 -0.06 -1.32 -2.84
C LEU A 22 -1.48 -1.16 -3.40
N CYS A 23 -1.83 -2.05 -4.32
CA CYS A 23 -3.23 -2.26 -4.71
C CYS A 23 -3.85 -3.35 -3.83
N ARG A 24 -5.17 -3.52 -3.94
CA ARG A 24 -5.91 -4.55 -3.18
C ARG A 24 -5.39 -5.97 -3.42
N ALA A 25 -5.06 -6.31 -4.68
CA ALA A 25 -4.55 -7.63 -5.03
C ALA A 25 -3.18 -7.91 -4.38
N CYS A 26 -2.27 -6.94 -4.39
CA CYS A 26 -0.98 -7.05 -3.71
C CYS A 26 -1.16 -7.24 -2.20
N ALA A 27 -2.07 -6.50 -1.56
CA ALA A 27 -2.32 -6.65 -0.13
C ALA A 27 -2.90 -8.02 0.27
N THR A 28 -3.61 -8.69 -0.64
CA THR A 28 -4.10 -10.06 -0.46
C THR A 28 -3.11 -11.14 -0.89
N ALA A 29 -2.03 -10.76 -1.57
CA ALA A 29 -1.06 -11.70 -2.10
C ALA A 29 -0.20 -12.31 -0.98
N GLN A 30 0.29 -13.52 -1.22
CA GLN A 30 1.26 -14.20 -0.33
C GLN A 30 2.60 -13.46 -0.20
N GLU A 31 2.79 -12.33 -0.88
CA GLU A 31 3.98 -11.48 -0.77
C GLU A 31 3.94 -10.52 0.44
N HIS A 32 2.76 -10.28 1.04
CA HIS A 32 2.62 -9.45 2.24
C HIS A 32 1.93 -10.12 3.45
N PRO A 33 2.25 -11.39 3.78
CA PRO A 33 1.62 -12.08 4.88
C PRO A 33 2.09 -11.46 6.20
N GLY A 34 1.16 -10.95 7.00
CA GLY A 34 1.46 -10.37 8.32
C GLY A 34 2.11 -8.98 8.28
N HIS A 35 2.28 -8.36 7.12
CA HIS A 35 2.71 -6.96 7.05
C HIS A 35 1.57 -6.04 7.50
N GLN A 36 1.93 -4.95 8.18
CA GLN A 36 0.95 -3.92 8.51
C GLN A 36 0.64 -3.09 7.25
N ILE A 37 -0.61 -3.22 6.79
CA ILE A 37 -1.15 -2.52 5.63
C ILE A 37 -2.10 -1.44 6.13
N LYS A 38 -1.88 -0.20 5.72
CA LYS A 38 -2.75 0.95 5.98
C LYS A 38 -3.38 1.44 4.68
N THR A 39 -4.38 2.30 4.75
CA THR A 39 -4.85 3.02 3.56
C THR A 39 -3.86 4.14 3.24
N GLN A 40 -3.77 4.54 1.97
CA GLN A 40 -2.91 5.67 1.61
C GLN A 40 -3.34 6.99 2.25
N GLY A 41 -4.64 7.16 2.56
CA GLY A 41 -5.12 8.34 3.29
C GLY A 41 -4.46 8.45 4.67
N ASP A 42 -4.51 7.36 5.43
CA ASP A 42 -3.93 7.27 6.78
C ASP A 42 -2.39 7.38 6.77
N ALA A 43 -1.75 6.82 5.74
CA ALA A 43 -0.30 6.95 5.55
C ALA A 43 0.14 8.38 5.24
N LYS A 44 -0.66 9.16 4.49
CA LYS A 44 -0.35 10.55 4.18
C LYS A 44 -0.42 11.44 5.44
N GLU A 45 -1.39 11.24 6.32
CA GLU A 45 -1.46 11.97 7.59
C GLU A 45 -0.26 11.72 8.49
N GLN A 46 0.30 10.50 8.47
CA GLN A 46 1.52 10.17 9.20
C GLN A 46 2.79 10.82 8.60
N LEU A 47 2.84 11.04 7.29
CA LEU A 47 3.98 11.70 6.62
C LEU A 47 3.96 13.23 6.74
N ILE A 48 2.80 13.83 7.01
CA ILE A 48 2.64 15.29 7.18
C ILE A 48 2.95 15.72 8.63
N SER A 49 3.04 14.76 9.56
CA SER A 49 3.22 15.01 11.00
C SER A 49 4.67 14.82 11.49
N ASP A 50 5.65 14.70 10.59
CA ASP A 50 7.10 14.64 10.90
C ASP A 50 7.81 15.92 10.44
#